data_AF-A0A957XMT4-F1
#
_entry.id   AF-A0A957XMT4-F1
#
_cell.length_a   1.000
_cell.length_b   1.000
_cell.length_c   1.000
_cell.angle_alpha   90.00
_cell.angle_beta   90.00
_cell.angle_gamma   90.00
#
_symmetry.space_group_name_H-M   'P 1'
#
loop_
_entity.id
_entity.type
_entity.pdbx_description
1 polymer ?
#
loop_
_entity_poly.entity_id
_entity_poly.type
_entity_poly.pdbx_seq_one_letter_code
_entity_poly.pdbx_strand_id
1 'polypeptide(L)'
;MNNTQDWVPQWAKTVVWYQIFPDRFRNGNPAGNPTLADIEGAWPHDLESPWQIHPWTSDWYELQPYEQANGQDIVFNIVRRRYGGDLQG
;
A
#
# COMPACT_ATOMS: atom_id res chain seq x y z
N MET A 1 -36.68 30.11 -1.02
CA MET A 1 -35.54 29.34 -1.55
C MET A 1 -34.47 29.38 -0.47
N ASN A 2 -34.20 28.24 0.19
CA ASN A 2 -33.20 28.20 1.26
C ASN A 2 -31.80 28.23 0.63
N ASN A 3 -31.06 29.27 0.93
CA ASN A 3 -29.68 29.46 0.50
C ASN A 3 -28.79 28.63 1.44
N THR A 4 -28.54 27.37 1.11
CA THR A 4 -27.52 26.55 1.79
C THR A 4 -26.17 27.03 1.31
N GLN A 5 -25.63 28.04 1.98
CA GLN A 5 -24.28 28.52 1.76
C GLN A 5 -23.31 27.37 2.09
N ASP A 6 -22.58 26.89 1.09
CA ASP A 6 -21.60 25.82 1.26
C ASP A 6 -20.59 26.20 2.35
N TRP A 7 -20.64 25.47 3.46
CA TRP A 7 -19.77 25.73 4.60
C TRP A 7 -18.45 24.97 4.44
N VAL A 8 -17.34 25.71 4.47
CA VAL A 8 -15.98 25.15 4.51
C VAL A 8 -15.23 25.77 5.68
N PRO A 9 -14.56 24.97 6.53
CA PRO A 9 -13.75 25.49 7.64
C PRO A 9 -12.70 26.50 7.16
N GLN A 10 -12.55 27.62 7.88
CA GLN A 10 -11.63 28.68 7.44
C GLN A 10 -10.16 28.21 7.40
N TRP A 11 -9.76 27.32 8.30
CA TRP A 11 -8.42 26.74 8.31
C TRP A 11 -8.16 25.87 7.07
N ALA A 12 -9.16 25.13 6.59
CA ALA A 12 -9.02 24.23 5.45
C ALA A 12 -8.72 24.98 4.13
N LYS A 13 -9.04 26.28 4.07
CA LYS A 13 -8.79 27.15 2.90
C LYS A 13 -7.35 27.64 2.81
N THR A 14 -6.58 27.57 3.90
CA THR A 14 -5.23 28.16 3.98
C THR A 14 -4.14 27.13 4.26
N VAL A 15 -4.49 25.86 4.48
CA VAL A 15 -3.51 24.78 4.70
C VAL A 15 -3.06 24.16 3.38
N VAL A 16 -1.90 23.51 3.44
CA VAL A 16 -1.43 22.61 2.38
C VAL A 16 -1.81 21.19 2.76
N TRP A 17 -2.46 20.48 1.84
CA TRP A 17 -2.86 19.09 2.04
C TRP A 17 -1.79 18.15 1.51
N TYR A 18 -1.38 17.20 2.34
CA TYR A 18 -0.52 16.08 1.95
C TYR A 18 -1.33 14.79 2.01
N GLN A 19 -1.51 14.15 0.85
CA GLN A 19 -2.08 12.83 0.77
C GLN A 19 -0.97 11.80 0.96
N ILE A 20 -1.11 10.94 1.95
CA ILE A 20 -0.16 9.89 2.28
C ILE A 20 -0.84 8.54 2.08
N PHE A 21 -0.17 7.63 1.40
CA PHE A 21 -0.53 6.21 1.37
C PHE A 21 0.35 5.47 2.39
N PRO A 22 -0.18 5.11 3.58
CA PRO A 22 0.65 4.67 4.71
C PRO A 22 1.58 3.50 4.38
N ASP A 23 1.06 2.50 3.66
CA ASP A 23 1.81 1.31 3.25
C ASP A 23 3.06 1.67 2.43
N ARG A 24 3.05 2.78 1.69
CA ARG A 24 4.17 3.21 0.82
C ARG A 24 4.98 4.39 1.32
N PHE A 25 4.72 4.88 2.54
CA PHE A 25 5.39 6.10 3.00
C PHE A 25 6.64 5.79 3.84
N ARG A 26 6.48 5.00 4.91
CA ARG A 26 7.57 4.60 5.79
C ARG A 26 7.14 3.43 6.66
N ASN A 27 7.93 2.36 6.66
CA ASN A 27 7.80 1.28 7.64
C ASN A 27 8.52 1.68 8.95
N GLY A 28 7.78 2.21 9.91
CA GLY A 28 8.30 2.63 11.22
C GLY A 28 8.39 1.50 12.26
N ASN A 29 7.51 0.52 12.15
CA ASN A 29 7.40 -0.60 13.07
C ASN A 29 7.32 -1.94 12.31
N PRO A 30 8.48 -2.57 12.02
CA PRO A 30 8.50 -3.84 11.29
C PRO A 30 7.82 -5.01 12.01
N ALA A 31 7.57 -4.90 13.32
CA ALA A 31 6.92 -5.97 14.09
C ALA A 31 5.44 -6.14 13.73
N GLY A 32 4.80 -5.09 13.19
CA GLY A 32 3.42 -5.11 12.69
C GLY A 32 3.29 -5.45 11.21
N ASN A 33 4.37 -5.89 10.55
CA ASN A 33 4.33 -6.18 9.12
C ASN A 33 3.30 -7.27 8.81
N PRO A 34 2.56 -7.14 7.70
CA PRO A 34 1.68 -8.19 7.24
C PRO A 34 2.48 -9.43 6.88
N THR A 35 1.83 -10.57 7.03
CA THR A 35 2.32 -11.89 6.69
C THR A 35 1.61 -12.39 5.44
N LEU A 36 2.09 -13.52 4.91
CA LEU A 36 1.42 -14.19 3.79
C LEU A 36 -0.02 -14.61 4.14
N ALA A 37 -0.30 -14.94 5.41
CA ALA A 37 -1.65 -15.29 5.86
C ALA A 37 -2.61 -14.09 5.77
N ASP A 38 -2.12 -12.85 5.95
CA ASP A 38 -2.95 -11.64 5.90
C ASP A 38 -3.44 -11.30 4.48
N ILE A 39 -2.93 -11.99 3.46
CA ILE A 39 -3.41 -11.85 2.07
C ILE A 39 -4.26 -13.03 1.60
N GLU A 40 -4.63 -13.95 2.50
CA GLU A 40 -5.57 -15.04 2.19
C GLU A 40 -6.90 -14.48 1.65
N GLY A 41 -7.39 -15.08 0.56
CA GLY A 41 -8.60 -14.65 -0.12
C GLY A 41 -8.44 -13.45 -1.05
N ALA A 42 -7.30 -12.74 -1.06
CA ALA A 42 -7.02 -11.73 -2.07
C ALA A 42 -6.74 -12.39 -3.43
N TRP A 43 -7.21 -11.80 -4.54
CA TRP A 43 -6.76 -12.20 -5.88
C TRP A 43 -5.22 -12.04 -5.98
N PRO A 44 -4.46 -12.99 -6.56
CA PRO A 44 -4.86 -14.13 -7.40
C PRO A 44 -5.17 -15.43 -6.64
N HIS A 45 -5.45 -15.35 -5.34
CA HIS A 45 -5.69 -16.48 -4.45
C HIS A 45 -4.50 -17.43 -4.35
N ASP A 46 -3.29 -16.87 -4.39
CA ASP A 46 -2.03 -17.61 -4.37
C ASP A 46 -1.20 -17.33 -3.10
N LEU A 47 -1.15 -18.36 -2.26
CA LEU A 47 -0.35 -18.43 -1.04
C LEU A 47 0.85 -19.39 -1.18
N GLU A 48 1.09 -19.95 -2.37
CA GLU A 48 2.18 -20.91 -2.61
C GLU A 48 3.40 -20.24 -3.25
N SER A 49 3.18 -19.28 -4.15
CA SER A 49 4.31 -18.57 -4.79
C SER A 49 5.12 -17.76 -3.78
N PRO A 50 6.45 -17.66 -3.97
CA PRO A 50 7.32 -16.79 -3.20
C PRO A 50 6.70 -15.41 -2.94
N TRP A 51 6.80 -14.98 -1.69
CA TRP A 51 6.23 -13.74 -1.21
C TRP A 51 7.09 -13.18 -0.08
N GLN A 52 7.23 -11.85 -0.06
CA GLN A 52 7.85 -11.12 1.04
C GLN A 52 7.25 -9.71 1.10
N ILE A 53 7.58 -9.00 2.18
CA ILE A 53 7.37 -7.55 2.24
C ILE A 53 8.16 -6.88 1.11
N HIS A 54 7.46 -6.07 0.32
CA HIS A 54 8.01 -5.34 -0.79
C HIS A 54 8.67 -4.04 -0.28
N PRO A 55 9.91 -3.71 -0.70
CA PRO A 55 10.55 -2.47 -0.27
C PRO A 55 9.76 -1.24 -0.73
N TRP A 56 9.40 -0.33 0.16
CA TRP A 56 8.61 0.87 -0.22
C TRP A 56 9.38 1.89 -1.06
N THR A 57 10.71 1.80 -1.09
CA THR A 57 11.59 2.62 -1.93
C THR A 57 11.88 1.99 -3.31
N SER A 58 11.40 0.78 -3.60
CA SER A 58 11.66 0.14 -4.90
C SER A 58 10.91 0.84 -6.04
N ASP A 59 11.40 0.65 -7.26
CA ASP A 59 10.65 1.03 -8.45
C ASP A 59 9.32 0.24 -8.48
N TRP A 60 8.23 0.97 -8.68
CA TRP A 60 6.89 0.39 -8.78
C TRP A 60 6.80 -0.64 -9.90
N TYR A 61 7.45 -0.40 -11.04
CA TYR A 61 7.31 -1.23 -12.23
C TYR A 61 8.36 -2.34 -12.35
N GLU A 62 9.34 -2.36 -11.46
CA GLU A 62 10.40 -3.37 -11.48
C GLU A 62 10.00 -4.61 -10.69
N LEU A 63 10.20 -5.79 -11.29
CA LEU A 63 10.02 -7.06 -10.60
C LEU A 63 11.19 -7.32 -9.66
N GLN A 64 10.88 -7.57 -8.38
CA GLN A 64 11.88 -7.95 -7.39
C GLN A 64 12.33 -9.41 -7.58
N PRO A 65 13.50 -9.82 -7.06
CA PRO A 65 14.01 -11.18 -7.25
C PRO A 65 13.02 -12.29 -6.86
N TYR A 66 12.22 -12.10 -5.80
CA TYR A 66 11.21 -13.07 -5.37
C TYR A 66 10.00 -13.13 -6.33
N GLU A 67 9.69 -12.02 -7.01
CA GLU A 67 8.61 -11.95 -8.00
C GLU A 67 9.06 -12.62 -9.30
N GLN A 68 10.33 -12.45 -9.69
CA GLN A 68 10.89 -13.14 -10.85
C GLN A 68 10.93 -14.67 -10.65
N ALA A 69 11.15 -15.13 -9.41
CA ALA A 69 11.22 -16.55 -9.08
C ALA A 69 9.90 -17.32 -9.27
N ASN A 70 8.75 -16.63 -9.23
CA ASN A 70 7.45 -17.27 -9.44
C ASN A 70 7.02 -17.32 -10.92
N GLY A 71 7.74 -16.62 -11.81
CA GLY A 71 7.49 -16.64 -13.26
C GLY A 71 6.24 -15.90 -13.72
N GLN A 72 5.57 -15.15 -12.85
CA GLN A 72 4.36 -14.39 -13.15
C GLN A 72 4.67 -12.98 -13.60
N ASP A 73 3.70 -12.35 -14.26
CA ASP A 73 3.84 -10.99 -14.74
C ASP A 73 3.71 -9.94 -13.62
N ILE A 74 3.86 -8.68 -14.00
CA ILE A 74 3.76 -7.57 -13.06
C ILE A 74 2.35 -7.38 -12.49
N VAL A 75 1.30 -7.68 -13.25
CA VAL A 75 -0.09 -7.47 -12.81
C VAL A 75 -0.43 -8.46 -11.70
N PHE A 76 -0.01 -9.72 -11.86
CA PHE A 76 -0.08 -10.75 -10.84
C PHE A 76 0.65 -10.36 -9.57
N ASN A 77 1.86 -9.82 -9.70
CA ASN A 77 2.69 -9.51 -8.54
C ASN A 77 2.23 -8.24 -7.82
N ILE A 78 1.86 -7.17 -8.53
CA ILE A 78 1.46 -5.86 -7.94
C ILE A 78 0.37 -6.00 -6.88
N VAL A 79 -0.65 -6.83 -7.14
CA VAL A 79 -1.78 -7.01 -6.21
C VAL A 79 -1.39 -7.74 -4.91
N ARG A 80 -0.32 -8.55 -4.96
CA ARG A 80 0.20 -9.32 -3.83
C ARG A 80 1.15 -8.50 -2.96
N ARG A 81 1.69 -7.38 -3.46
CA ARG A 81 2.68 -6.59 -2.73
C ARG A 81 2.08 -5.96 -1.48
N ARG A 82 2.82 -6.04 -0.37
CA ARG A 82 2.57 -5.35 0.89
C ARG A 82 3.88 -4.74 1.35
N TYR A 83 3.85 -3.55 1.94
CA TYR A 83 5.05 -2.73 2.10
C TYR A 83 5.42 -2.47 3.57
N GLY A 84 4.60 -3.00 4.48
CA GLY A 84 4.86 -2.98 5.91
C GLY A 84 4.65 -1.62 6.56
N GLY A 85 3.84 -0.76 5.95
CA GLY A 85 3.50 0.54 6.51
C GLY A 85 2.05 0.58 6.98
N ASP A 86 1.81 0.58 8.28
CA ASP A 86 0.54 1.02 8.84
C ASP A 86 0.72 2.36 9.60
N LEU A 87 -0.38 2.89 10.12
CA LEU A 87 -0.36 4.13 10.90
C LEU A 87 0.23 3.96 12.31
N GLN A 88 0.60 2.74 12.73
CA GLN A 88 1.15 2.46 14.06
C GLN A 88 2.67 2.70 14.12
N GLY A 89 3.21 3.48 13.18
CA GLY A 89 4.64 3.73 12.99
C GLY A 89 5.43 4.06 14.26
#